data_AF-A0AAD8M3B9-F1
#
_entry.id   AF-A0AAD8M3B9-F1
#
_cell.length_a   1.000
_cell.length_b   1.000
_cell.length_c   1.000
_cell.angle_alpha   90.00
_cell.angle_beta   90.00
_cell.angle_gamma   90.00
#
_symmetry.space_group_name_H-M   'P 1'
#
loop_
_entity.id
_entity.type
_entity.pdbx_description
1 polymer ?
#
loop_
_entity_poly.entity_id
_entity_poly.type
_entity_poly.pdbx_seq_one_letter_code
_entity_poly.pdbx_strand_id
1 'polypeptide(L)'
;MAQQYHDRKQREARMSMSREERARTPFIDYLKPIIADGDTGFGGATATVKLCKLFAERGADCVHIEDQLVAARLQFDVMGTETVLVARIDAVAATLIQSNIDTRDYQFILGVTNPNLKGKGLVALLADVMASGKTGPELQAIEDKWLAMAHLKTFSDCVVDAIKNLNVGEAEKRRRLNEWMNCAGYDKCLSNEQGREIAERLGLVNLFWDWDLPRTREGFYRFQGSVNAAIVRGWDFAPICDIIWMETSSPDLVECTEFAQGLKSVTLETMLAYNLSPSFNWDASGMNDQQMMDFIPRIAKLGYCWQFHYTCWFPRGCFNRGHFCQRLCKEGNDGLC
;
A
#
# COMPACT_ATOMS: atom_id res chain seq x y z
N MET A 1 23.94 -2.90 -18.28
CA MET A 1 24.97 -3.46 -19.21
C MET A 1 24.42 -3.82 -20.59
N ALA A 2 23.25 -4.49 -20.71
CA ALA A 2 22.68 -4.87 -22.02
C ALA A 2 22.16 -3.68 -22.86
N GLN A 3 21.38 -2.77 -22.27
CA GLN A 3 20.86 -1.57 -22.97
C GLN A 3 21.99 -0.76 -23.61
N GLN A 4 23.02 -0.40 -22.84
CA GLN A 4 24.20 0.31 -23.33
C GLN A 4 24.97 -0.44 -24.42
N TYR A 5 25.04 -1.77 -24.33
CA TYR A 5 25.68 -2.58 -25.37
C TYR A 5 24.91 -2.50 -26.70
N HIS A 6 23.59 -2.68 -26.66
CA HIS A 6 22.74 -2.60 -27.84
C HIS A 6 22.68 -1.19 -28.43
N ASP A 7 22.67 -0.15 -27.59
CA ASP A 7 22.77 1.23 -28.04
C ASP A 7 24.09 1.49 -28.79
N ARG A 8 25.24 1.10 -28.22
CA ARG A 8 26.55 1.23 -28.89
C ARG A 8 26.59 0.46 -30.21
N LYS A 9 26.09 -0.77 -30.23
CA LYS A 9 26.02 -1.60 -31.44
C LYS A 9 25.16 -0.93 -32.52
N GLN A 10 24.00 -0.40 -32.16
CA GLN A 10 23.13 0.33 -33.09
C GLN A 10 23.83 1.60 -33.59
N ARG A 11 24.47 2.37 -32.70
CA ARG A 11 25.18 3.59 -33.06
C ARG A 11 26.30 3.30 -34.06
N GLU A 12 27.14 2.32 -33.79
CA GLU A 12 28.23 1.90 -34.68
C GLU A 12 27.68 1.50 -36.07
N ALA A 13 26.69 0.61 -36.12
CA ALA A 13 26.07 0.17 -37.38
C ALA A 13 25.46 1.34 -38.17
N ARG A 14 24.88 2.34 -37.50
CA ARG A 14 24.29 3.52 -38.15
C ARG A 14 25.34 4.54 -38.61
N MET A 15 26.52 4.58 -37.99
CA MET A 15 27.61 5.46 -38.42
C MET A 15 28.22 5.01 -39.76
N SER A 16 28.20 3.70 -40.04
CA SER A 16 28.62 3.13 -41.34
C SER A 16 27.58 3.26 -42.46
N MET A 17 26.33 3.66 -42.14
CA MET A 17 25.25 3.81 -43.13
C MET A 17 25.27 5.20 -43.79
N SER A 18 24.82 5.25 -45.03
CA SER A 18 24.47 6.50 -45.71
C SER A 18 23.25 7.17 -45.05
N ARG A 19 23.01 8.44 -45.37
CA ARG A 19 21.85 9.19 -44.83
C ARG A 19 20.50 8.57 -45.24
N GLU A 20 20.41 8.06 -46.46
CA GLU A 20 19.20 7.44 -47.03
C GLU A 20 18.92 6.07 -46.41
N GLU A 21 19.95 5.30 -46.09
CA GLU A 21 19.83 4.04 -45.35
C GLU A 21 19.38 4.30 -43.90
N ARG A 22 20.00 5.26 -43.21
CA ARG A 22 19.59 5.64 -41.85
C ARG A 22 18.12 6.06 -41.75
N ALA A 23 17.58 6.71 -42.78
CA ALA A 23 16.18 7.13 -42.82
C ALA A 23 15.22 5.93 -42.97
N ARG A 24 15.65 4.86 -43.65
CA ARG A 24 14.87 3.63 -43.84
C ARG A 24 15.03 2.64 -42.69
N THR A 25 16.16 2.65 -41.99
CA THR A 25 16.41 1.77 -40.85
C THR A 25 15.79 2.36 -39.57
N PRO A 26 14.87 1.64 -38.90
CA PRO A 26 14.30 2.09 -37.64
C PRO A 26 15.38 2.39 -36.59
N PHE A 27 15.18 3.47 -35.82
CA PHE A 27 16.00 3.77 -34.66
C PHE A 27 15.30 3.24 -33.42
N ILE A 28 15.93 2.31 -32.71
CA ILE A 28 15.43 1.80 -31.44
C ILE A 28 16.11 2.57 -30.31
N ASP A 29 15.33 3.16 -29.44
CA ASP A 29 15.84 3.74 -28.21
C ASP A 29 15.98 2.63 -27.15
N TYR A 30 17.22 2.17 -26.93
CA TYR A 30 17.53 1.14 -25.96
C TYR A 30 17.73 1.67 -24.53
N LEU A 31 18.03 2.96 -24.38
CA LEU A 31 18.35 3.57 -23.08
C LEU A 31 17.05 4.02 -22.38
N LYS A 32 16.16 3.05 -22.16
CA LYS A 32 14.91 3.26 -21.43
C LYS A 32 15.19 3.33 -19.94
N PRO A 33 14.74 4.37 -19.22
CA PRO A 33 14.94 4.49 -17.78
C PRO A 33 14.44 3.25 -17.03
N ILE A 34 15.20 2.81 -16.04
CA ILE A 34 14.89 1.63 -15.24
C ILE A 34 14.34 2.05 -13.89
N ILE A 35 13.17 1.50 -13.57
CA ILE A 35 12.54 1.63 -12.26
C ILE A 35 12.72 0.30 -11.53
N ALA A 36 13.36 0.35 -10.36
CA ALA A 36 13.73 -0.82 -9.58
C ALA A 36 12.92 -0.94 -8.29
N ASP A 37 12.77 -2.18 -7.83
CA ASP A 37 12.11 -2.54 -6.57
C ASP A 37 13.13 -2.60 -5.44
N GLY A 38 12.95 -1.78 -4.40
CA GLY A 38 13.77 -1.80 -3.19
C GLY A 38 13.07 -2.41 -1.97
N ASP A 39 11.89 -3.01 -2.13
CA ASP A 39 11.04 -3.58 -1.09
C ASP A 39 10.85 -2.57 0.08
N THR A 40 10.95 -3.07 1.31
CA THR A 40 10.96 -2.25 2.54
C THR A 40 12.33 -1.66 2.87
N GLY A 41 13.34 -1.85 2.02
CA GLY A 41 14.73 -1.42 2.25
C GLY A 41 15.65 -2.49 2.88
N PHE A 42 15.18 -3.73 3.05
CA PHE A 42 15.94 -4.89 3.52
C PHE A 42 16.64 -4.71 4.89
N GLY A 43 15.96 -4.09 5.85
CA GLY A 43 16.45 -3.97 7.23
C GLY A 43 16.11 -2.61 7.82
N GLY A 44 17.02 -2.05 8.62
CA GLY A 44 16.91 -0.68 9.12
C GLY A 44 17.53 0.36 8.18
N ALA A 45 17.53 1.62 8.58
CA ALA A 45 17.98 2.74 7.75
C ALA A 45 19.37 2.53 7.10
N THR A 46 20.33 1.93 7.80
CA THR A 46 21.67 1.66 7.24
C THR A 46 21.66 0.63 6.11
N ALA A 47 20.73 -0.32 6.13
CA ALA A 47 20.57 -1.31 5.06
C ALA A 47 19.99 -0.62 3.82
N THR A 48 18.95 0.20 4.01
CA THR A 48 18.34 1.01 2.95
C THR A 48 19.35 1.94 2.27
N VAL A 49 20.19 2.63 3.05
CA VAL A 49 21.30 3.45 2.52
C VAL A 49 22.23 2.62 1.64
N LYS A 50 22.64 1.42 2.08
CA LYS A 50 23.50 0.55 1.26
C LYS A 50 22.79 0.04 0.01
N LEU A 51 21.51 -0.27 0.11
CA LEU A 51 20.69 -0.74 -1.01
C LEU A 51 20.53 0.36 -2.07
N CYS A 52 20.14 1.57 -1.67
CA CYS A 52 20.00 2.73 -2.55
C CYS A 52 21.33 3.07 -3.24
N LYS A 53 22.46 2.94 -2.52
CA LYS A 53 23.78 3.06 -3.13
C LYS A 53 23.99 2.06 -4.25
N LEU A 54 23.66 0.78 -4.02
CA LEU A 54 23.78 -0.26 -5.04
C LEU A 54 22.89 0.05 -6.24
N PHE A 55 21.65 0.51 -6.04
CA PHE A 55 20.78 0.89 -7.15
C PHE A 55 21.37 2.01 -8.02
N ALA A 56 21.83 3.09 -7.39
CA ALA A 56 22.45 4.20 -8.08
C ALA A 56 23.73 3.78 -8.84
N GLU A 57 24.60 2.97 -8.23
CA GLU A 57 25.82 2.46 -8.88
C GLU A 57 25.52 1.51 -10.05
N ARG A 58 24.37 0.84 -10.04
CA ARG A 58 23.94 -0.06 -11.13
C ARG A 58 23.12 0.63 -12.22
N GLY A 59 22.86 1.93 -12.06
CA GLY A 59 22.16 2.76 -13.05
C GLY A 59 20.65 2.60 -12.99
N ALA A 60 20.07 2.46 -11.80
CA ALA A 60 18.63 2.64 -11.62
C ALA A 60 18.31 4.15 -11.63
N ASP A 61 17.39 4.55 -12.51
CA ASP A 61 16.94 5.94 -12.62
C ASP A 61 15.84 6.26 -11.60
N CYS A 62 15.13 5.23 -11.16
CA CYS A 62 14.07 5.31 -10.17
C CYS A 62 14.08 4.08 -9.27
N VAL A 63 13.75 4.27 -8.00
CA VAL A 63 13.62 3.18 -7.02
C VAL A 63 12.34 3.39 -6.25
N HIS A 64 11.54 2.34 -6.10
CA HIS A 64 10.41 2.37 -5.15
C HIS A 64 10.81 1.73 -3.81
N ILE A 65 10.33 2.33 -2.72
CA ILE A 65 10.56 1.92 -1.33
C ILE A 65 9.26 2.08 -0.55
N GLU A 66 8.98 1.16 0.38
CA GLU A 66 7.77 1.19 1.22
C GLU A 66 7.93 2.11 2.46
N ASP A 67 8.81 1.77 3.40
CA ASP A 67 8.77 2.36 4.75
C ASP A 67 9.97 3.28 5.13
N GLN A 68 11.03 3.35 4.31
CA GLN A 68 12.31 4.01 4.68
C GLN A 68 12.76 5.12 3.73
N LEU A 69 11.82 5.98 3.34
CA LEU A 69 11.99 7.02 2.33
C LEU A 69 13.09 8.04 2.69
N VAL A 70 13.18 8.47 3.95
CA VAL A 70 14.18 9.46 4.40
C VAL A 70 15.60 8.93 4.21
N ALA A 71 15.83 7.66 4.55
CA ALA A 71 17.13 7.02 4.39
C ALA A 71 17.49 6.86 2.90
N ALA A 72 16.51 6.55 2.05
CA ALA A 72 16.69 6.46 0.61
C ALA A 72 17.05 7.82 0.00
N ARG A 73 16.28 8.87 0.31
CA ARG A 73 16.55 10.24 -0.16
C ARG A 73 17.93 10.73 0.25
N LEU A 74 18.28 10.57 1.53
CA LEU A 74 19.60 10.94 2.05
C LEU A 74 20.73 10.31 1.24
N GLN A 75 20.61 9.02 0.91
CA GLN A 75 21.66 8.34 0.15
C GLN A 75 21.80 8.89 -1.28
N PHE A 76 20.69 9.19 -1.97
CA PHE A 76 20.73 9.78 -3.31
C PHE A 76 21.35 11.18 -3.28
N ASP A 77 21.01 11.98 -2.27
CA ASP A 77 21.60 13.32 -2.07
C ASP A 77 23.12 13.22 -1.82
N VAL A 78 23.56 12.27 -0.99
CA VAL A 78 25.00 12.03 -0.72
C VAL A 78 25.75 11.61 -1.98
N MET A 79 25.12 10.85 -2.88
CA MET A 79 25.70 10.47 -4.16
C MET A 79 25.60 11.57 -5.22
N GLY A 80 24.82 12.62 -4.97
CA GLY A 80 24.52 13.67 -5.94
C GLY A 80 23.71 13.14 -7.13
N THR A 81 22.83 12.16 -6.92
CA THR A 81 21.99 11.59 -7.98
C THR A 81 20.57 12.12 -7.91
N GLU A 82 20.00 12.45 -9.07
CA GLU A 82 18.58 12.85 -9.20
C GLU A 82 17.68 11.61 -9.33
N THR A 83 17.99 10.53 -8.59
CA THR A 83 17.22 9.28 -8.65
C THR A 83 15.80 9.55 -8.15
N VAL A 84 14.82 9.18 -8.97
CA VAL A 84 13.39 9.31 -8.64
C VAL A 84 13.05 8.32 -7.53
N LEU A 85 12.44 8.80 -6.46
CA LEU A 85 11.99 7.99 -5.34
C LEU A 85 10.47 7.82 -5.40
N VAL A 86 10.02 6.58 -5.50
CA VAL A 86 8.59 6.23 -5.43
C VAL A 86 8.28 5.69 -4.04
N ALA A 87 7.30 6.26 -3.36
CA ALA A 87 6.78 5.73 -2.10
C ALA A 87 5.62 4.79 -2.34
N ARG A 88 5.75 3.53 -1.92
CA ARG A 88 4.67 2.55 -1.97
C ARG A 88 3.93 2.50 -0.63
N ILE A 89 2.60 2.42 -0.68
CA ILE A 89 1.72 2.38 0.50
C ILE A 89 0.79 1.17 0.43
N ASP A 90 0.95 0.23 1.35
CA ASP A 90 0.14 -1.01 1.47
C ASP A 90 -1.01 -0.90 2.49
N ALA A 91 -1.44 0.33 2.80
CA ALA A 91 -2.41 0.59 3.86
C ALA A 91 -3.87 0.19 3.53
N VAL A 92 -4.22 -0.04 2.25
CA VAL A 92 -5.61 -0.34 1.86
C VAL A 92 -6.05 -1.71 2.37
N ALA A 93 -5.20 -2.73 2.18
CA ALA A 93 -5.49 -4.11 2.58
C ALA A 93 -4.83 -4.51 3.91
N ALA A 94 -4.10 -3.59 4.56
CA ALA A 94 -3.41 -3.85 5.82
C ALA A 94 -4.41 -4.20 6.94
N THR A 95 -4.10 -5.26 7.68
CA THR A 95 -4.90 -5.70 8.84
C THR A 95 -4.15 -5.58 10.16
N LEU A 96 -2.84 -5.30 10.10
CA LEU A 96 -1.94 -5.24 11.24
C LEU A 96 -0.98 -4.06 11.10
N ILE A 97 -0.54 -3.52 12.23
CA ILE A 97 0.53 -2.54 12.32
C ILE A 97 1.49 -2.88 13.46
N GLN A 98 2.78 -2.61 13.28
CA GLN A 98 3.82 -3.01 14.23
C GLN A 98 3.73 -2.28 15.56
N SER A 99 3.43 -0.98 15.53
CA SER A 99 3.44 -0.11 16.71
C SER A 99 2.34 0.93 16.61
N ASN A 100 1.90 1.41 17.76
CA ASN A 100 0.97 2.51 17.95
C ASN A 100 1.70 3.76 18.45
N ILE A 101 2.95 3.98 18.04
CA ILE A 101 3.73 5.15 18.50
C ILE A 101 3.36 6.43 17.72
N ASP A 102 2.89 6.29 16.49
CA ASP A 102 2.56 7.39 15.60
C ASP A 102 1.09 7.78 15.73
N THR A 103 0.82 9.03 16.11
CA THR A 103 -0.54 9.54 16.33
C THR A 103 -1.40 9.52 15.07
N ARG A 104 -0.78 9.53 13.89
CA ARG A 104 -1.47 9.50 12.59
C ARG A 104 -2.15 8.16 12.34
N ASP A 105 -1.59 7.09 12.88
CA ASP A 105 -2.16 5.74 12.74
C ASP A 105 -3.30 5.46 13.72
N TYR A 106 -3.45 6.26 14.78
CA TYR A 106 -4.39 5.96 15.89
C TYR A 106 -5.85 5.84 15.43
N GLN A 107 -6.21 6.60 14.41
CA GLN A 107 -7.57 6.64 13.87
C GLN A 107 -7.96 5.33 13.16
N PHE A 108 -6.97 4.52 12.79
CA PHE A 108 -7.14 3.26 12.08
C PHE A 108 -6.85 2.04 12.97
N ILE A 109 -6.30 2.24 14.17
CA ILE A 109 -6.05 1.13 15.10
C ILE A 109 -7.37 0.66 15.71
N LEU A 110 -7.55 -0.67 15.74
CA LEU A 110 -8.74 -1.31 16.27
C LEU A 110 -8.53 -1.72 17.73
N GLY A 111 -9.50 -1.35 18.57
CA GLY A 111 -9.53 -1.73 19.98
C GLY A 111 -10.77 -2.53 20.36
N VAL A 112 -10.66 -3.25 21.48
CA VAL A 112 -11.74 -4.02 22.08
C VAL A 112 -12.75 -3.08 22.71
N THR A 113 -14.03 -3.26 22.38
CA THR A 113 -15.13 -2.46 22.95
C THR A 113 -15.96 -3.23 23.98
N ASN A 114 -15.77 -4.55 24.11
CA ASN A 114 -16.48 -5.38 25.08
C ASN A 114 -15.84 -5.29 26.49
N PRO A 115 -16.51 -4.67 27.48
CA PRO A 115 -15.95 -4.51 28.83
C PRO A 115 -15.71 -5.82 29.57
N ASN A 116 -16.40 -6.92 29.20
CA ASN A 116 -16.22 -8.24 29.83
C ASN A 116 -14.85 -8.87 29.56
N LEU A 117 -14.12 -8.34 28.56
CA LEU A 117 -12.77 -8.73 28.22
C LEU A 117 -11.70 -7.83 28.86
N LYS A 118 -12.10 -6.87 29.72
CA LYS A 118 -11.15 -6.03 30.45
C LYS A 118 -10.19 -6.91 31.26
N GLY A 119 -8.88 -6.74 31.00
CA GLY A 119 -7.81 -7.55 31.62
C GLY A 119 -7.66 -8.97 31.06
N LYS A 120 -8.44 -9.36 30.05
CA LYS A 120 -8.38 -10.68 29.40
C LYS A 120 -7.85 -10.55 27.96
N GLY A 121 -6.56 -10.20 27.85
CA GLY A 121 -5.90 -10.03 26.56
C GLY A 121 -5.81 -11.33 25.77
N LEU A 122 -5.87 -11.21 24.45
CA LEU A 122 -5.78 -12.34 23.51
C LEU A 122 -4.47 -13.12 23.70
N VAL A 123 -3.35 -12.43 23.87
CA VAL A 123 -2.03 -13.05 24.03
C VAL A 123 -1.97 -13.96 25.26
N ALA A 124 -2.50 -13.52 26.40
CA ALA A 124 -2.52 -14.32 27.62
C ALA A 124 -3.39 -15.58 27.45
N LEU A 125 -4.57 -15.43 26.84
CA LEU A 125 -5.44 -16.57 26.53
C LEU A 125 -4.75 -17.58 25.61
N LEU A 126 -4.11 -17.12 24.53
CA LEU A 126 -3.43 -18.01 23.59
C LEU A 126 -2.23 -18.70 24.26
N ALA A 127 -1.49 -18.01 25.13
CA ALA A 127 -0.39 -18.61 25.89
C ALA A 127 -0.87 -19.73 26.81
N ASP A 128 -1.96 -19.52 27.57
CA ASP A 128 -2.55 -20.52 28.46
C ASP A 128 -3.07 -21.74 27.67
N VAL A 129 -3.73 -21.50 26.55
CA VAL A 129 -4.27 -22.53 25.66
C VAL A 129 -3.15 -23.37 25.06
N MET A 130 -2.05 -22.75 24.63
CA MET A 130 -0.89 -23.47 24.12
C MET A 130 -0.19 -24.28 25.21
N ALA A 131 -0.10 -23.75 26.44
CA ALA A 131 0.43 -24.47 27.58
C ALA A 131 -0.43 -25.70 27.92
N SER A 132 -1.73 -25.66 27.63
CA SER A 132 -2.64 -26.82 27.76
C SER A 132 -2.52 -27.85 26.62
N GLY A 133 -1.63 -27.63 25.64
CA GLY A 133 -1.33 -28.59 24.57
C GLY A 133 -2.15 -28.44 23.29
N LYS A 134 -3.04 -27.45 23.18
CA LYS A 134 -3.82 -27.21 21.96
C LYS A 134 -2.97 -26.54 20.88
N THR A 135 -3.07 -27.02 19.65
CA THR A 135 -2.25 -26.54 18.52
C THR A 135 -3.05 -26.48 17.23
N GLY A 136 -2.53 -25.73 16.24
CA GLY A 136 -3.09 -25.68 14.89
C GLY A 136 -4.55 -25.18 14.85
N PRO A 137 -5.49 -25.92 14.22
CA PRO A 137 -6.86 -25.46 14.00
C PRO A 137 -7.64 -25.13 15.27
N GLU A 138 -7.38 -25.83 16.37
CA GLU A 138 -8.08 -25.59 17.64
C GLU A 138 -7.69 -24.24 18.24
N LEU A 139 -6.42 -23.84 18.09
CA LEU A 139 -5.93 -22.56 18.56
C LEU A 139 -6.57 -21.41 17.75
N GLN A 140 -6.62 -21.57 16.42
CA GLN A 140 -7.27 -20.61 15.53
C GLN A 140 -8.75 -20.42 15.87
N ALA A 141 -9.49 -21.52 16.09
CA ALA A 141 -10.90 -21.45 16.46
C ALA A 141 -11.14 -20.73 17.80
N ILE A 142 -10.18 -20.73 18.72
CA ILE A 142 -10.27 -19.99 19.99
C ILE A 142 -9.96 -18.51 19.76
N GLU A 143 -8.97 -18.19 18.94
CA GLU A 143 -8.69 -16.81 18.52
C GLU A 143 -9.92 -16.19 17.83
N ASP A 144 -10.51 -16.89 16.85
CA ASP A 144 -11.68 -16.40 16.12
C ASP A 144 -12.88 -16.14 17.04
N LYS A 145 -13.11 -17.04 18.01
CA LYS A 145 -14.14 -16.85 19.04
C LYS A 145 -13.87 -15.63 19.91
N TRP A 146 -12.62 -15.43 20.32
CA TRP A 146 -12.24 -14.27 21.12
C TRP A 146 -12.42 -12.97 20.33
N LEU A 147 -11.97 -12.93 19.07
CA LEU A 147 -12.13 -11.78 18.18
C LEU A 147 -13.61 -11.45 17.92
N ALA A 148 -14.46 -12.46 17.75
CA ALA A 148 -15.90 -12.27 17.62
C ALA A 148 -16.53 -11.64 18.88
N MET A 149 -16.06 -12.03 20.08
CA MET A 149 -16.50 -11.43 21.35
C MET A 149 -15.93 -10.04 21.60
N ALA A 150 -14.79 -9.70 20.99
CA ALA A 150 -14.07 -8.45 21.25
C ALA A 150 -14.75 -7.22 20.66
N HIS A 151 -15.53 -7.40 19.58
CA HIS A 151 -16.21 -6.32 18.86
C HIS A 151 -15.24 -5.18 18.51
N LEU A 152 -14.20 -5.52 17.74
CA LEU A 152 -13.12 -4.60 17.38
C LEU A 152 -13.66 -3.41 16.58
N LYS A 153 -13.32 -2.19 17.03
CA LYS A 153 -13.69 -0.93 16.38
C LYS A 153 -12.59 0.10 16.56
N THR A 154 -12.54 1.10 15.69
CA THR A 154 -11.73 2.29 15.93
C THR A 154 -12.26 3.04 17.15
N PHE A 155 -11.42 3.88 17.76
CA PHE A 155 -11.88 4.71 18.87
C PHE A 155 -13.00 5.67 18.42
N SER A 156 -12.91 6.20 17.20
CA SER A 156 -13.92 7.09 16.62
C SER A 156 -15.28 6.41 16.46
N ASP A 157 -15.32 5.19 15.91
CA ASP A 157 -16.56 4.43 15.78
C ASP A 157 -17.17 4.09 17.15
N CYS A 158 -16.32 3.78 18.13
CA CYS A 158 -16.75 3.52 19.50
C CYS A 158 -17.42 4.77 20.12
N VAL A 159 -16.84 5.96 19.92
CA VAL A 159 -17.42 7.25 20.36
C VAL A 159 -18.74 7.53 19.64
N VAL A 160 -18.80 7.35 18.32
CA VAL A 160 -20.02 7.57 17.52
C VAL A 160 -21.15 6.65 17.98
N ASP A 161 -20.88 5.38 18.23
CA ASP A 161 -21.88 4.42 18.71
C ASP A 161 -22.32 4.75 20.14
N ALA A 162 -21.40 5.17 21.01
CA ALA A 162 -21.73 5.59 22.35
C ALA A 162 -22.66 6.83 22.33
N ILE A 163 -22.40 7.83 21.47
CA ILE A 163 -23.27 9.00 21.31
C ILE A 163 -24.66 8.60 20.81
N LYS A 164 -24.74 7.69 19.82
CA LYS A 164 -26.03 7.21 19.27
C LYS A 164 -26.88 6.51 20.33
N ASN A 165 -26.24 5.79 21.25
CA ASN A 165 -26.89 5.02 22.33
C ASN A 165 -27.21 5.86 23.59
N LEU A 166 -26.80 7.13 23.65
CA LEU A 166 -27.18 8.01 24.76
C LEU A 166 -28.70 8.22 24.80
N ASN A 167 -29.26 8.21 26.01
CA ASN A 167 -30.68 8.50 26.24
C ASN A 167 -30.94 10.03 26.24
N VAL A 168 -30.68 10.67 25.09
CA VAL A 168 -30.88 12.10 24.85
C VAL A 168 -31.65 12.33 23.55
N GLY A 169 -32.24 13.51 23.38
CA GLY A 169 -32.99 13.83 22.16
C GLY A 169 -32.12 13.77 20.89
N GLU A 170 -32.73 13.41 19.76
CA GLU A 170 -32.02 13.26 18.48
C GLU A 170 -31.30 14.53 17.98
N ALA A 171 -31.80 15.71 18.35
CA ALA A 171 -31.11 16.98 18.07
C ALA A 171 -29.78 17.10 18.83
N GLU A 172 -29.76 16.64 20.09
CA GLU A 172 -28.57 16.66 20.93
C GLU A 172 -27.54 15.62 20.48
N LYS A 173 -27.99 14.42 20.06
CA LYS A 173 -27.10 13.42 19.44
C LYS A 173 -26.43 13.97 18.18
N ARG A 174 -27.21 14.60 17.29
CA ARG A 174 -26.66 15.25 16.08
C ARG A 174 -25.65 16.34 16.40
N ARG A 175 -25.92 17.18 17.42
CA ARG A 175 -24.98 18.21 17.87
C ARG A 175 -23.64 17.59 18.30
N ARG A 176 -23.67 16.56 19.15
CA ARG A 176 -22.47 15.88 19.65
C ARG A 176 -21.70 15.14 18.56
N LEU A 177 -22.42 14.47 17.65
CA LEU A 177 -21.80 13.83 16.49
C LEU A 177 -21.09 14.84 15.60
N ASN A 178 -21.73 15.99 15.30
CA ASN A 178 -21.10 17.03 14.50
C ASN A 178 -19.87 17.63 15.21
N GLU A 179 -19.93 17.84 16.52
CA GLU A 179 -18.77 18.29 17.29
C GLU A 179 -17.62 17.27 17.24
N TRP A 180 -17.92 15.98 17.43
CA TRP A 180 -16.93 14.90 17.31
C TRP A 180 -16.29 14.87 15.93
N MET A 181 -17.10 14.82 14.86
CA MET A 181 -16.59 14.75 13.48
C MET A 181 -15.75 15.97 13.10
N ASN A 182 -16.09 17.16 13.62
CA ASN A 182 -15.29 18.35 13.43
C ASN A 182 -13.92 18.26 14.11
N CYS A 183 -13.81 17.56 15.24
CA CYS A 183 -12.54 17.37 15.93
C CYS A 183 -11.73 16.18 15.40
N ALA A 184 -12.40 15.07 15.07
CA ALA A 184 -11.79 13.79 14.70
C ALA A 184 -11.56 13.61 13.19
N GLY A 185 -11.33 14.71 12.47
CA GLY A 185 -10.95 14.66 11.05
C GLY A 185 -9.61 13.94 10.83
N TYR A 186 -9.48 13.28 9.68
CA TYR A 186 -8.25 12.57 9.30
C TYR A 186 -7.03 13.48 9.19
N ASP A 187 -7.25 14.72 8.76
CA ASP A 187 -6.24 15.79 8.68
C ASP A 187 -5.66 16.19 10.05
N LYS A 188 -6.41 15.98 11.13
CA LYS A 188 -6.04 16.47 12.48
C LYS A 188 -5.18 15.48 13.27
N CYS A 189 -5.16 14.20 12.88
CA CYS A 189 -4.33 13.16 13.48
C CYS A 189 -4.36 13.17 15.02
N LEU A 190 -5.57 13.27 15.61
CA LEU A 190 -5.74 13.38 17.06
C LEU A 190 -5.09 12.20 17.80
N SER A 191 -4.38 12.51 18.88
CA SER A 191 -3.90 11.47 19.80
C SER A 191 -5.06 10.82 20.56
N ASN A 192 -4.84 9.61 21.08
CA ASN A 192 -5.84 8.85 21.83
C ASN A 192 -6.20 9.54 23.15
N GLU A 193 -5.23 10.21 23.78
CA GLU A 193 -5.43 11.00 25.00
C GLU A 193 -6.37 12.18 24.75
N GLN A 194 -6.09 12.98 23.72
CA GLN A 194 -6.96 14.08 23.31
C GLN A 194 -8.34 13.59 22.87
N GLY A 195 -8.40 12.45 22.16
CA GLY A 195 -9.66 11.83 21.78
C GLY A 195 -10.52 11.47 22.99
N ARG A 196 -9.91 10.93 24.05
CA ARG A 196 -10.58 10.60 25.32
C ARG A 196 -11.07 11.84 26.04
N GLU A 197 -10.25 12.90 26.13
CA GLU A 197 -10.66 14.17 26.73
C GLU A 197 -11.88 14.79 26.01
N ILE A 198 -11.90 14.75 24.68
CA ILE A 198 -13.02 15.24 23.88
C ILE A 198 -14.27 14.35 24.11
N ALA A 199 -14.11 13.03 24.14
CA ALA A 199 -15.20 12.11 24.43
C ALA A 199 -15.82 12.37 25.81
N GLU A 200 -15.00 12.61 26.83
CA GLU A 200 -15.46 12.99 28.17
C GLU A 200 -16.22 14.33 28.16
N ARG A 201 -15.71 15.33 27.43
CA ARG A 201 -16.39 16.63 27.26
C ARG A 201 -17.76 16.48 26.57
N LEU A 202 -17.90 15.52 25.66
CA LEU A 202 -19.17 15.17 25.01
C LEU A 202 -20.12 14.34 25.91
N GLY A 203 -19.73 14.09 27.17
CA GLY A 203 -20.52 13.37 28.16
C GLY A 203 -20.37 11.85 28.12
N LEU A 204 -19.36 11.32 27.42
CA LEU A 204 -19.03 9.91 27.42
C LEU A 204 -17.98 9.60 28.50
N VAL A 205 -18.44 9.43 29.74
CA VAL A 205 -17.55 9.12 30.86
C VAL A 205 -17.23 7.62 30.88
N ASN A 206 -15.96 7.25 31.10
CA ASN A 206 -15.50 5.85 31.21
C ASN A 206 -15.77 4.97 29.98
N LEU A 207 -15.66 5.51 28.77
CA LEU A 207 -15.78 4.74 27.54
C LEU A 207 -14.70 3.64 27.49
N PHE A 208 -15.13 2.38 27.51
CA PHE A 208 -14.21 1.25 27.44
C PHE A 208 -13.75 1.01 25.99
N TRP A 209 -12.46 1.20 25.78
CA TRP A 209 -11.79 0.91 24.51
C TRP A 209 -10.31 0.64 24.79
N ASP A 210 -9.79 -0.47 24.27
CA ASP A 210 -8.41 -0.91 24.52
C ASP A 210 -7.82 -1.64 23.30
N TRP A 211 -6.79 -1.06 22.71
CA TRP A 211 -6.04 -1.57 21.55
C TRP A 211 -4.91 -2.55 21.89
N ASP A 212 -4.59 -2.77 23.17
CA ASP A 212 -3.51 -3.65 23.60
C ASP A 212 -4.03 -5.07 23.85
N LEU A 213 -5.31 -5.21 24.21
CA LEU A 213 -5.99 -6.49 24.38
C LEU A 213 -6.03 -7.39 23.12
N PRO A 214 -6.28 -6.88 21.89
CA PRO A 214 -6.43 -7.69 20.69
C PRO A 214 -5.12 -7.93 19.92
N ARG A 215 -3.96 -7.61 20.51
CA ARG A 215 -2.65 -7.79 19.88
C ARG A 215 -2.40 -9.24 19.50
N THR A 216 -1.70 -9.44 18.39
CA THR A 216 -1.26 -10.77 17.96
C THR A 216 -0.17 -11.29 18.89
N ARG A 217 0.19 -12.56 18.74
CA ARG A 217 1.24 -13.20 19.55
C ARG A 217 2.61 -12.57 19.35
N GLU A 218 2.86 -12.02 18.16
CA GLU A 218 4.05 -11.27 17.78
C GLU A 218 4.04 -9.84 18.33
N GLY A 219 2.91 -9.39 18.89
CA GLY A 219 2.73 -8.06 19.47
C GLY A 219 2.15 -7.02 18.51
N PHE A 220 1.70 -7.42 17.32
CA PHE A 220 1.12 -6.47 16.36
C PHE A 220 -0.25 -5.96 16.78
N TYR A 221 -0.50 -4.69 16.52
CA TYR A 221 -1.80 -4.05 16.71
C TYR A 221 -2.72 -4.39 15.53
N ARG A 222 -4.02 -4.50 15.80
CA ARG A 222 -5.03 -4.67 14.76
C ARG A 222 -5.26 -3.33 14.06
N PHE A 223 -5.23 -3.32 12.73
CA PHE A 223 -5.32 -2.13 11.90
C PHE A 223 -6.49 -2.23 10.92
N GLN A 224 -7.19 -1.13 10.70
CA GLN A 224 -8.26 -1.02 9.73
C GLN A 224 -7.73 -0.38 8.45
N GLY A 225 -7.29 -1.24 7.52
CA GLY A 225 -6.88 -0.79 6.20
C GLY A 225 -8.02 -0.08 5.44
N SER A 226 -7.66 1.00 4.75
CA SER A 226 -8.59 1.78 3.93
C SER A 226 -7.86 2.74 2.99
N VAL A 227 -8.56 3.25 1.99
CA VAL A 227 -8.05 4.35 1.13
C VAL A 227 -7.70 5.59 1.97
N ASN A 228 -8.48 5.89 3.01
CA ASN A 228 -8.19 7.00 3.92
C ASN A 228 -6.87 6.79 4.70
N ALA A 229 -6.59 5.56 5.14
CA ALA A 229 -5.31 5.22 5.76
C ALA A 229 -4.15 5.45 4.79
N ALA A 230 -4.32 5.09 3.51
CA ALA A 230 -3.32 5.37 2.48
C ALA A 230 -3.14 6.87 2.22
N ILE A 231 -4.23 7.65 2.20
CA ILE A 231 -4.19 9.12 2.02
C ILE A 231 -3.40 9.79 3.14
N VAL A 232 -3.71 9.45 4.41
CA VAL A 232 -3.04 10.06 5.58
C VAL A 232 -1.53 9.79 5.55
N ARG A 233 -1.12 8.56 5.20
CA ARG A 233 0.29 8.22 5.01
C ARG A 233 0.89 8.94 3.80
N GLY A 234 0.15 9.04 2.71
CA GLY A 234 0.57 9.74 1.50
C GLY A 234 0.91 11.22 1.74
N TRP A 235 0.15 11.91 2.60
CA TRP A 235 0.45 13.30 2.98
C TRP A 235 1.81 13.45 3.66
N ASP A 236 2.25 12.45 4.45
CA ASP A 236 3.57 12.45 5.09
C ASP A 236 4.70 12.10 4.11
N PHE A 237 4.41 11.25 3.14
CA PHE A 237 5.40 10.79 2.17
C PHE A 237 5.65 11.82 1.07
N ALA A 238 4.62 12.59 0.70
CA ALA A 238 4.67 13.55 -0.41
C ALA A 238 5.83 14.57 -0.37
N PRO A 239 6.29 15.08 0.79
CA PRO A 239 7.46 15.97 0.84
C PRO A 239 8.81 15.27 0.62
N ILE A 240 8.87 13.94 0.69
CA ILE A 240 10.11 13.15 0.70
C ILE A 240 10.32 12.41 -0.64
N CYS A 241 9.24 11.90 -1.23
CA CYS A 241 9.24 11.15 -2.48
C CYS A 241 8.74 11.98 -3.66
N ASP A 242 9.12 11.55 -4.87
CA ASP A 242 8.70 12.20 -6.11
C ASP A 242 7.34 11.67 -6.62
N ILE A 243 7.06 10.39 -6.35
CA ILE A 243 5.85 9.69 -6.82
C ILE A 243 5.28 8.86 -5.67
N ILE A 244 3.95 8.80 -5.55
CA ILE A 244 3.26 7.93 -4.58
C ILE A 244 2.47 6.83 -5.31
N TRP A 245 2.59 5.61 -4.82
CA TRP A 245 1.88 4.43 -5.28
C TRP A 245 1.09 3.83 -4.12
N MET A 246 -0.24 3.82 -4.23
CA MET A 246 -1.11 3.05 -3.34
C MET A 246 -1.32 1.65 -3.91
N GLU A 247 -0.96 0.61 -3.16
CA GLU A 247 -1.23 -0.77 -3.59
C GLU A 247 -2.70 -1.12 -3.39
N THR A 248 -3.30 -1.75 -4.41
CA THR A 248 -4.72 -2.11 -4.41
C THR A 248 -4.92 -3.62 -4.53
N SER A 249 -6.03 -4.13 -3.99
CA SER A 249 -6.41 -5.55 -4.11
C SER A 249 -7.23 -5.85 -5.36
N SER A 250 -7.78 -4.82 -6.00
CA SER A 250 -8.57 -4.90 -7.22
C SER A 250 -8.38 -3.64 -8.08
N PRO A 251 -8.69 -3.71 -9.39
CA PRO A 251 -8.72 -2.54 -10.25
C PRO A 251 -10.03 -1.76 -10.01
N ASP A 252 -10.04 -0.85 -9.04
CA ASP A 252 -11.21 -0.03 -8.71
C ASP A 252 -10.97 1.45 -9.03
N LEU A 253 -11.75 2.00 -9.97
CA LEU A 253 -11.65 3.40 -10.38
C LEU A 253 -12.12 4.37 -9.28
N VAL A 254 -13.05 3.94 -8.41
CA VAL A 254 -13.54 4.74 -7.28
C VAL A 254 -12.42 4.90 -6.26
N GLU A 255 -11.78 3.82 -5.83
CA GLU A 255 -10.62 3.87 -4.92
C GLU A 255 -9.49 4.73 -5.51
N CYS A 256 -9.20 4.57 -6.82
CA CYS A 256 -8.19 5.38 -7.50
C CYS A 256 -8.53 6.88 -7.47
N THR A 257 -9.81 7.22 -7.63
CA THR A 257 -10.31 8.60 -7.64
C THR A 257 -10.27 9.21 -6.24
N GLU A 258 -10.75 8.47 -5.24
CA GLU A 258 -10.72 8.88 -3.84
C GLU A 258 -9.30 9.12 -3.36
N PHE A 259 -8.37 8.20 -3.65
CA PHE A 259 -6.96 8.36 -3.30
C PHE A 259 -6.34 9.60 -3.95
N ALA A 260 -6.52 9.76 -5.26
CA ALA A 260 -5.94 10.88 -6.00
C ALA A 260 -6.49 12.23 -5.53
N GLN A 261 -7.80 12.33 -5.29
CA GLN A 261 -8.43 13.57 -4.79
C GLN A 261 -8.04 13.86 -3.34
N GLY A 262 -8.03 12.83 -2.48
CA GLY A 262 -7.66 12.94 -1.08
C GLY A 262 -6.22 13.43 -0.91
N LEU A 263 -5.27 12.84 -1.66
CA LEU A 263 -3.87 13.26 -1.61
C LEU A 263 -3.70 14.71 -2.11
N LYS A 264 -4.31 15.03 -3.26
CA LYS A 264 -4.21 16.36 -3.90
C LYS A 264 -4.93 17.48 -3.14
N SER A 265 -5.73 17.16 -2.13
CA SER A 265 -6.33 18.16 -1.24
C SER A 265 -5.28 18.92 -0.42
N VAL A 266 -4.10 18.31 -0.19
CA VAL A 266 -2.97 18.90 0.53
C VAL A 266 -1.77 19.13 -0.40
N THR A 267 -1.50 18.19 -1.32
CA THR A 267 -0.32 18.25 -2.21
C THR A 267 -0.72 18.15 -3.68
N LEU A 268 -1.04 19.31 -4.29
CA LEU A 268 -1.62 19.39 -5.64
C LEU A 268 -0.74 18.80 -6.75
N GLU A 269 0.59 18.89 -6.61
CA GLU A 269 1.56 18.52 -7.64
C GLU A 269 2.06 17.08 -7.55
N THR A 270 1.63 16.30 -6.53
CA THR A 270 2.16 14.94 -6.33
C THR A 270 1.81 14.03 -7.51
N MET A 271 2.85 13.42 -8.09
CA MET A 271 2.73 12.41 -9.13
C MET A 271 2.30 11.07 -8.53
N LEU A 272 1.47 10.33 -9.26
CA LEU A 272 0.96 9.04 -8.80
C LEU A 272 1.45 7.91 -9.71
N ALA A 273 1.62 6.74 -9.12
CA ALA A 273 1.86 5.50 -9.84
C ALA A 273 0.83 4.43 -9.52
N TYR A 274 0.59 3.54 -10.49
CA TYR A 274 -0.41 2.48 -10.37
C TYR A 274 0.11 1.14 -10.89
N ASN A 275 -0.07 0.11 -10.06
CA ASN A 275 0.21 -1.28 -10.42
C ASN A 275 -1.02 -1.91 -11.09
N LEU A 276 -0.93 -2.14 -12.39
CA LEU A 276 -1.87 -2.95 -13.17
C LEU A 276 -1.57 -4.43 -12.91
N SER A 277 -1.94 -4.89 -11.72
CA SER A 277 -1.50 -6.21 -11.25
C SER A 277 -2.02 -7.33 -12.15
N PRO A 278 -1.15 -8.26 -12.61
CA PRO A 278 -1.58 -9.47 -13.30
C PRO A 278 -2.22 -10.50 -12.37
N SER A 279 -2.18 -10.30 -11.04
CA SER A 279 -2.93 -11.13 -10.08
C SER A 279 -4.42 -10.79 -10.05
N PHE A 280 -4.81 -9.62 -10.55
CA PHE A 280 -6.21 -9.27 -10.68
C PHE A 280 -6.86 -10.17 -11.72
N ASN A 281 -8.02 -10.72 -11.38
CA ASN A 281 -8.88 -11.33 -12.37
C ASN A 281 -9.67 -10.21 -13.09
N TRP A 282 -9.07 -9.66 -14.14
CA TRP A 282 -9.66 -8.55 -14.91
C TRP A 282 -11.03 -8.90 -15.51
N ASP A 283 -11.22 -10.14 -15.98
CA ASP A 283 -12.51 -10.60 -16.50
C ASP A 283 -13.59 -10.68 -15.41
N ALA A 284 -13.20 -11.01 -14.18
CA ALA A 284 -14.10 -11.06 -13.03
C ALA A 284 -14.27 -9.70 -12.31
N SER A 285 -13.61 -8.63 -12.79
CA SER A 285 -13.71 -7.29 -12.19
C SER A 285 -15.08 -6.62 -12.41
N GLY A 286 -15.90 -7.17 -13.31
CA GLY A 286 -17.18 -6.57 -13.73
C GLY A 286 -17.04 -5.46 -14.78
N MET A 287 -15.80 -5.17 -15.23
CA MET A 287 -15.57 -4.25 -16.35
C MET A 287 -15.85 -4.93 -17.70
N ASN A 288 -16.41 -4.18 -18.64
CA ASN A 288 -16.43 -4.57 -20.05
C ASN A 288 -15.13 -4.19 -20.76
N ASP A 289 -14.91 -4.72 -21.97
CA ASP A 289 -13.70 -4.48 -22.77
C ASP A 289 -13.36 -2.99 -22.95
N GLN A 290 -14.38 -2.15 -23.18
CA GLN A 290 -14.16 -0.70 -23.34
C GLN A 290 -13.72 -0.05 -22.03
N GLN A 291 -14.29 -0.47 -20.89
CA GLN A 291 -13.87 0.01 -19.57
C GLN A 291 -12.44 -0.42 -19.25
N MET A 292 -12.03 -1.63 -19.62
CA MET A 292 -10.65 -2.10 -19.46
C MET A 292 -9.68 -1.29 -20.32
N MET A 293 -10.03 -1.05 -21.60
CA MET A 293 -9.23 -0.21 -22.50
C MET A 293 -9.12 1.23 -22.00
N ASP A 294 -10.20 1.78 -21.45
CA ASP A 294 -10.23 3.15 -20.95
C ASP A 294 -9.61 3.31 -19.56
N PHE A 295 -9.35 2.21 -18.82
CA PHE A 295 -8.90 2.27 -17.43
C PHE A 295 -7.61 3.09 -17.29
N ILE A 296 -6.59 2.75 -18.06
CA ILE A 296 -5.27 3.42 -18.08
C ILE A 296 -5.41 4.92 -18.40
N PRO A 297 -6.07 5.34 -19.52
CA PRO A 297 -6.32 6.75 -19.80
C PRO A 297 -7.13 7.49 -18.74
N ARG A 298 -8.08 6.82 -18.07
CA ARG A 298 -8.94 7.46 -17.06
C ARG A 298 -8.14 7.78 -15.81
N ILE A 299 -7.38 6.83 -15.28
CA ILE A 299 -6.56 7.10 -14.10
C ILE A 299 -5.39 8.04 -14.43
N ALA A 300 -4.86 8.03 -15.66
CA ALA A 300 -3.85 9.01 -16.07
C ALA A 300 -4.34 10.48 -15.89
N LYS A 301 -5.63 10.75 -16.17
CA LYS A 301 -6.23 12.08 -15.95
C LYS A 301 -6.33 12.48 -14.47
N LEU A 302 -6.33 11.51 -13.56
CA LEU A 302 -6.32 11.76 -12.12
C LEU A 302 -4.92 12.07 -11.58
N GLY A 303 -3.86 11.87 -12.37
CA GLY A 303 -2.47 12.10 -12.00
C GLY A 303 -1.59 10.85 -11.93
N TYR A 304 -2.13 9.68 -12.26
CA TYR A 304 -1.35 8.43 -12.37
C TYR A 304 -0.49 8.44 -13.64
N CYS A 305 0.65 9.13 -13.55
CA CYS A 305 1.55 9.39 -14.66
C CYS A 305 2.45 8.19 -15.01
N TRP A 306 2.64 7.27 -14.06
CA TRP A 306 3.36 6.02 -14.30
C TRP A 306 2.49 4.81 -13.96
N GLN A 307 2.34 3.89 -14.91
CA GLN A 307 1.51 2.70 -14.75
C GLN A 307 2.27 1.50 -15.28
N PHE A 308 2.26 0.39 -14.53
CA PHE A 308 3.11 -0.75 -14.83
C PHE A 308 2.42 -2.06 -14.49
N HIS A 309 2.85 -3.16 -15.14
CA HIS A 309 2.41 -4.50 -14.82
C HIS A 309 3.57 -5.24 -14.15
N TYR A 310 3.51 -5.38 -12.82
CA TYR A 310 4.66 -5.78 -12.00
C TYR A 310 5.33 -7.10 -12.44
N THR A 311 4.55 -8.16 -12.72
CA THR A 311 5.12 -9.47 -13.11
C THR A 311 4.79 -9.93 -14.54
N CYS A 312 4.32 -9.07 -15.45
CA CYS A 312 3.77 -9.50 -16.76
C CYS A 312 4.71 -10.42 -17.59
N TRP A 313 6.02 -10.26 -17.45
CA TRP A 313 7.01 -11.10 -18.13
C TRP A 313 7.00 -12.56 -17.65
N PHE A 314 6.73 -12.82 -16.37
CA PHE A 314 6.76 -14.16 -15.81
C PHE A 314 5.62 -15.05 -16.34
N PRO A 315 4.33 -14.65 -16.27
CA PRO A 315 3.24 -15.40 -16.91
C PRO A 315 3.44 -15.56 -18.41
N ARG A 316 3.90 -14.51 -19.12
CA ARG A 316 4.16 -14.60 -20.57
C ARG A 316 5.27 -15.59 -20.90
N GLY A 317 6.34 -15.60 -20.13
CA GLY A 317 7.44 -16.56 -20.27
C GLY A 317 6.99 -18.00 -19.97
N CYS A 318 6.20 -18.20 -18.92
CA CYS A 318 5.62 -19.50 -18.58
C CYS A 318 4.63 -19.99 -19.63
N PHE A 319 3.77 -19.12 -20.14
CA PHE A 319 2.81 -19.43 -21.20
C PHE A 319 3.53 -19.86 -22.49
N ASN A 320 4.49 -19.06 -22.96
CA ASN A 320 5.24 -19.35 -24.17
C ASN A 320 6.02 -20.67 -24.05
N ARG A 321 6.73 -20.88 -22.93
CA ARG A 321 7.44 -22.14 -22.68
C ARG A 321 6.50 -23.32 -22.58
N GLY A 322 5.36 -23.16 -21.89
CA GLY A 322 4.35 -24.21 -21.76
C GLY A 322 3.79 -24.64 -23.10
N HIS A 323 3.33 -23.68 -23.92
CA HIS A 323 2.83 -23.94 -25.27
C HIS A 323 3.90 -24.55 -26.17
N PHE A 324 5.13 -24.02 -26.13
CA PHE A 324 6.23 -24.56 -26.90
C PHE A 324 6.54 -26.01 -26.53
N CYS A 325 6.69 -26.33 -25.25
CA CYS A 325 6.91 -27.70 -24.80
C CYS A 325 5.75 -28.63 -25.18
N GLN A 326 4.50 -28.17 -25.08
CA GLN A 326 3.34 -28.97 -25.51
C GLN A 326 3.33 -29.23 -27.01
N ARG A 327 3.62 -28.22 -27.84
CA ARG A 327 3.71 -28.39 -29.30
C ARG A 327 4.86 -29.30 -29.67
N LEU A 328 6.04 -29.10 -29.10
CA LEU A 328 7.21 -29.94 -29.34
C LEU A 328 6.94 -31.41 -28.98
N CYS A 329 6.25 -31.68 -27.88
CA CYS A 329 5.87 -33.05 -27.49
C CYS A 329 4.84 -33.69 -28.43
N LYS A 330 3.95 -32.91 -29.05
CA LYS A 330 2.87 -33.42 -29.92
C LYS A 330 3.28 -33.50 -31.40
N GLU A 331 4.04 -32.51 -31.86
CA GLU A 331 4.32 -32.22 -33.28
C GLU A 331 5.80 -32.40 -33.63
N GLY A 332 6.68 -32.68 -32.65
CA GLY A 332 8.12 -32.80 -32.89
C GLY A 332 8.69 -31.49 -33.46
N ASN A 333 9.60 -31.60 -34.44
CA ASN A 333 10.23 -30.44 -35.06
C ASN A 333 9.26 -29.53 -35.83
N ASP A 334 8.07 -30.01 -36.22
CA ASP A 334 7.06 -29.16 -36.86
C ASP A 334 6.48 -28.13 -35.88
N GLY A 335 6.60 -28.39 -34.57
CA GLY A 335 6.24 -27.46 -33.50
C GLY A 335 7.25 -26.33 -33.25
N LEU A 336 8.40 -26.33 -33.94
CA LEU A 336 9.39 -25.24 -33.91
C LEU A 336 8.99 -24.04 -34.77
N CYS A 337 8.07 -24.24 -35.72
CA CYS A 337 7.58 -23.21 -36.64
C CYS A 337 6.35 -22.45 -36.10
#